data_AF-H3AK28-F1
#
_entry.id   AF-H3AK28-F1
#
_cell.length_a   1.000
_cell.length_b   1.000
_cell.length_c   1.000
_cell.angle_alpha   90.00
_cell.angle_beta   90.00
_cell.angle_gamma   90.00
#
_symmetry.space_group_name_H-M   'P 1'
#
loop_
_entity.id
_entity.type
_entity.pdbx_description
1 polymer ?
#
loop_
_entity_poly.entity_id
_entity_poly.type
_entity_poly.pdbx_seq_one_letter_code
_entity_poly.pdbx_strand_id
1 'polypeptide(L)'
;EELTLDHIAEVLTQLEYHTHQAEGVAVCTEFLLGCCFYGKQCLQHHTTLPYHWQLQKAETQRWESVPEEAQELLERFYCDPEKEYIRMNIQGRILDKTVDHRSVRVLKLPFTTVYKIATPFPSASCNETPRGTGAAWKCATCQCHPTLGTVFPHQPFVQCIEAALNQGASETRCSTLEHGYVLNLAEGYQQNVTTGTKRLICKRPVFQSPVLLLPQLRTLSGTSYMDGPSPPSLPLSAAPNGPYPETWISMDSSLDFLQVPMSMEDRGYRIVYGLFHKTMPESKYMILGIKRMQNQFLWDKYKRKREHMSRKMSEHEKLLNEKHLFHGTSSSAISAICKQNFDPRLSGKHATLYGQGSYFARRSVYSHRYAQKSPDGAHYVFLSKVLVGKFTLGKPNMRRPPALCPENPSSDLYDSCVDSMTDPQIFVVFDNDQCYPYFIIKYKEIEENITVL
;
A
#
# COMPACT_ATOMS: atom_id res chain seq x y z
N GLU A 1 -9.82 -9.32 -38.23
CA GLU A 1 -11.20 -9.57 -38.67
C GLU A 1 -12.10 -8.64 -37.88
N GLU A 2 -13.03 -7.93 -38.52
CA GLU A 2 -14.04 -7.16 -37.81
C GLU A 2 -14.97 -8.14 -37.08
N LEU A 3 -15.09 -8.03 -35.75
CA LEU A 3 -16.03 -8.81 -34.97
C LEU A 3 -17.45 -8.52 -35.47
N THR A 4 -18.18 -9.56 -35.85
CA THR A 4 -19.59 -9.44 -36.23
C THR A 4 -20.39 -8.89 -35.05
N LEU A 5 -21.49 -8.18 -35.34
CA LEU A 5 -22.38 -7.63 -34.29
C LEU A 5 -22.88 -8.71 -33.32
N ASP A 6 -23.07 -9.94 -33.81
CA ASP A 6 -23.47 -11.08 -32.99
C ASP A 6 -22.35 -11.53 -32.03
N HIS A 7 -21.09 -11.55 -32.48
CA HIS A 7 -19.95 -11.82 -31.59
C HIS A 7 -19.77 -10.70 -30.55
N ILE A 8 -20.02 -9.43 -30.92
CA ILE A 8 -19.99 -8.32 -29.96
C ILE A 8 -21.09 -8.49 -28.91
N ALA A 9 -22.31 -8.83 -29.34
CA ALA A 9 -23.42 -9.07 -28.42
C ALA A 9 -23.15 -10.25 -27.48
N GLU A 10 -22.58 -11.34 -27.99
CA GLU A 10 -22.22 -12.52 -27.20
C GLU A 10 -21.12 -12.19 -26.16
N VAL A 11 -20.06 -11.48 -26.56
CA VAL A 11 -19.01 -11.01 -25.64
C VAL A 11 -19.57 -10.05 -24.58
N LEU A 12 -20.49 -9.15 -24.95
CA LEU A 12 -21.13 -8.26 -23.99
C LEU A 12 -22.00 -9.02 -22.98
N THR A 13 -22.71 -10.07 -23.40
CA THR A 13 -23.47 -10.94 -22.47
C THR A 13 -22.58 -11.75 -21.52
N GLN A 14 -21.33 -12.05 -21.93
CA GLN A 14 -20.35 -12.72 -21.08
C GLN A 14 -19.75 -11.80 -20.01
N LEU A 15 -19.84 -10.47 -20.18
CA LEU A 15 -19.32 -9.46 -19.25
C LEU A 15 -20.38 -8.89 -18.29
N GLU A 16 -21.58 -9.47 -18.26
CA GLU A 16 -22.64 -8.98 -17.39
C GLU A 16 -22.37 -9.31 -15.92
N TYR A 17 -22.33 -8.25 -15.11
CA TYR A 17 -22.25 -8.32 -13.66
C TYR A 17 -23.61 -8.65 -13.06
N HIS A 18 -23.67 -9.60 -12.14
CA HIS A 18 -24.89 -9.96 -11.42
C HIS A 18 -24.61 -10.55 -10.05
N THR A 19 -25.61 -10.43 -9.17
CA THR A 19 -25.60 -11.06 -7.85
C THR A 19 -26.85 -11.89 -7.63
N HIS A 20 -26.68 -13.03 -6.96
CA HIS A 20 -27.77 -13.92 -6.56
C HIS A 20 -28.34 -13.54 -5.21
N GLN A 21 -29.59 -13.93 -4.94
CA GLN A 21 -30.29 -13.64 -3.69
C GLN A 21 -30.19 -14.79 -2.66
N ALA A 22 -29.49 -15.87 -2.99
CA ALA A 22 -29.29 -17.02 -2.11
C ALA A 22 -28.03 -16.87 -1.24
N GLU A 23 -28.09 -17.32 0.01
CA GLU A 23 -26.91 -17.38 0.89
C GLU A 23 -25.92 -18.45 0.39
N GLY A 24 -24.62 -18.23 0.61
CA GLY A 24 -23.57 -19.22 0.33
C GLY A 24 -23.15 -19.33 -1.13
N VAL A 25 -23.69 -18.50 -2.03
CA VAL A 25 -23.21 -18.42 -3.41
C VAL A 25 -21.86 -17.70 -3.44
N ALA A 26 -20.86 -18.29 -4.11
CA ALA A 26 -19.51 -17.75 -4.20
C ALA A 26 -19.34 -16.76 -5.37
N VAL A 27 -18.28 -15.95 -5.36
CA VAL A 27 -17.85 -15.18 -6.55
C VAL A 27 -17.26 -16.14 -7.59
N CYS A 28 -17.60 -15.94 -8.85
CA CYS A 28 -17.07 -16.69 -9.96
C CYS A 28 -15.62 -16.31 -10.23
N THR A 29 -14.67 -17.19 -9.86
CA THR A 29 -13.24 -16.97 -10.13
C THR A 29 -12.97 -16.87 -11.63
N GLU A 30 -13.64 -17.68 -12.44
CA GLU A 30 -13.50 -17.62 -13.90
C GLU A 30 -13.95 -16.27 -14.46
N PHE A 31 -15.00 -15.66 -13.90
CA PHE A 31 -15.43 -14.33 -14.32
C PHE A 31 -14.39 -13.25 -13.97
N LEU A 32 -13.83 -13.30 -12.76
CA LEU A 32 -12.75 -12.40 -12.35
C LEU A 32 -11.52 -12.48 -13.27
N LEU A 33 -11.25 -13.66 -13.81
CA LEU A 33 -10.15 -13.94 -14.75
C LEU A 33 -10.52 -13.73 -16.22
N GLY A 34 -11.79 -13.43 -16.53
CA GLY A 34 -12.28 -13.24 -17.90
C GLY A 34 -12.53 -14.54 -18.70
N CYS A 35 -12.66 -15.66 -18.01
CA CYS A 35 -12.82 -17.01 -18.57
C CYS A 35 -14.23 -17.60 -18.36
N CYS A 36 -15.18 -16.85 -17.81
CA CYS A 36 -16.55 -17.33 -17.61
C CYS A 36 -17.42 -17.10 -18.86
N PHE A 37 -17.94 -18.19 -19.44
CA PHE A 37 -18.80 -18.14 -20.63
C PHE A 37 -20.30 -18.31 -20.32
N TYR A 38 -20.67 -18.43 -19.04
CA TYR A 38 -22.06 -18.68 -18.64
C TYR A 38 -22.93 -17.41 -18.59
N GLY A 39 -22.34 -16.21 -18.67
CA GLY A 39 -23.08 -14.94 -18.60
C GLY A 39 -24.07 -14.90 -17.42
N LYS A 40 -25.30 -14.43 -17.65
CA LYS A 40 -26.38 -14.42 -16.62
C LYS A 40 -26.77 -15.80 -16.09
N GLN A 41 -26.45 -16.88 -16.80
CA GLN A 41 -26.77 -18.24 -16.38
C GLN A 41 -25.75 -18.79 -15.37
N CYS A 42 -24.66 -18.05 -15.11
CA CYS A 42 -23.68 -18.45 -14.11
C CYS A 42 -24.33 -18.54 -12.73
N LEU A 43 -24.19 -19.71 -12.10
CA LEU A 43 -24.70 -19.98 -10.75
C LEU A 43 -23.91 -19.27 -9.64
N GLN A 44 -22.79 -18.64 -9.98
CA GLN A 44 -21.93 -17.87 -9.08
C GLN A 44 -22.14 -16.36 -9.30
N HIS A 45 -21.71 -15.54 -8.35
CA HIS A 45 -21.75 -14.09 -8.48
C HIS A 45 -20.72 -13.60 -9.50
N HIS A 46 -21.13 -12.65 -10.35
CA HIS A 46 -20.24 -11.89 -11.22
C HIS A 46 -20.06 -10.50 -10.63
N THR A 47 -18.95 -10.30 -9.93
CA THR A 47 -18.60 -9.04 -9.24
C THR A 47 -17.25 -8.54 -9.73
N THR A 48 -16.98 -7.25 -9.50
CA THR A 48 -15.72 -6.61 -9.90
C THR A 48 -14.52 -7.14 -9.10
N LEU A 49 -14.75 -7.46 -7.83
CA LEU A 49 -13.74 -7.84 -6.85
C LEU A 49 -14.01 -9.26 -6.32
N PRO A 50 -12.99 -9.93 -5.77
CA PRO A 50 -13.11 -11.27 -5.18
C PRO A 50 -13.87 -11.30 -3.85
N TYR A 51 -14.35 -10.14 -3.42
CA TYR A 51 -15.25 -9.93 -2.31
C TYR A 51 -16.40 -9.02 -2.76
N HIS A 52 -17.56 -9.17 -2.14
CA HIS A 52 -18.72 -8.31 -2.36
C HIS A 52 -19.60 -8.27 -1.12
N TRP A 53 -19.87 -7.06 -0.63
CA TRP A 53 -20.64 -6.78 0.56
C TRP A 53 -22.08 -6.44 0.20
N GLN A 54 -23.01 -7.03 0.95
CA GLN A 54 -24.45 -6.83 0.79
C GLN A 54 -25.14 -6.66 2.14
N LEU A 55 -26.31 -6.02 2.11
CA LEU A 55 -27.21 -5.84 3.24
C LEU A 55 -28.53 -6.55 2.93
N GLN A 56 -29.05 -7.31 3.87
CA GLN A 56 -30.37 -7.95 3.76
C GLN A 56 -31.44 -7.06 4.35
N LYS A 57 -32.46 -6.73 3.58
CA LYS A 57 -33.67 -6.04 4.08
C LYS A 57 -34.45 -6.96 5.01
N ALA A 58 -34.79 -6.45 6.19
CA ALA A 58 -35.52 -7.17 7.23
C ALA A 58 -36.91 -7.61 6.74
N GLU A 59 -37.61 -6.73 6.02
CA GLU A 59 -38.99 -6.92 5.60
C GLU A 59 -39.11 -7.90 4.43
N THR A 60 -38.21 -7.80 3.45
CA THR A 60 -38.29 -8.56 2.19
C THR A 60 -37.32 -9.74 2.14
N GLN A 61 -36.39 -9.83 3.10
CA GLN A 61 -35.26 -10.77 3.08
C GLN A 61 -34.37 -10.67 1.83
N ARG A 62 -34.51 -9.58 1.06
CA ARG A 62 -33.76 -9.33 -0.18
C ARG A 62 -32.39 -8.74 0.14
N TRP A 63 -31.37 -9.23 -0.53
CA TRP A 63 -30.00 -8.73 -0.50
C TRP A 63 -29.81 -7.56 -1.46
N GLU A 64 -29.20 -6.49 -0.94
CA GLU A 64 -28.85 -5.28 -1.67
C GLU A 64 -27.35 -5.02 -1.55
N SER A 65 -26.69 -4.77 -2.67
CA SER A 65 -25.27 -4.43 -2.70
C SER A 65 -25.02 -3.09 -2.02
N VAL A 66 -23.96 -3.00 -1.22
CA VAL A 66 -23.48 -1.69 -0.74
C VAL A 66 -22.81 -0.92 -1.89
N PRO A 67 -22.77 0.42 -1.82
CA PRO A 67 -22.07 1.27 -2.79
C PRO A 67 -20.60 0.87 -2.98
N GLU A 68 -20.04 1.12 -4.16
CA GLU A 68 -18.68 0.73 -4.53
C GLU A 68 -17.63 1.29 -3.56
N GLU A 69 -17.77 2.54 -3.14
CA GLU A 69 -16.87 3.16 -2.16
C GLU A 69 -16.91 2.45 -0.81
N ALA A 70 -18.07 1.91 -0.43
CA ALA A 70 -18.24 1.16 0.80
C ALA A 70 -17.70 -0.29 0.70
N GLN A 71 -17.71 -0.90 -0.49
CA GLN A 71 -17.19 -2.25 -0.72
C GLN A 71 -15.75 -2.38 -0.24
N GLU A 72 -14.88 -1.48 -0.71
CA GLU A 72 -13.46 -1.50 -0.37
C GLU A 72 -13.22 -1.11 1.08
N LEU A 73 -13.94 -0.12 1.61
CA LEU A 73 -13.79 0.33 3.00
C LEU A 73 -14.17 -0.77 4.00
N LEU A 74 -15.27 -1.47 3.75
CA LEU A 74 -15.70 -2.60 4.57
C LEU A 74 -14.66 -3.73 4.53
N GLU A 75 -14.11 -4.03 3.34
CA GLU A 75 -13.06 -5.02 3.21
C GLU A 75 -11.77 -4.61 3.95
N ARG A 76 -11.33 -3.35 3.82
CA ARG A 76 -10.17 -2.79 4.54
C ARG A 76 -10.31 -2.97 6.04
N PHE A 77 -11.46 -2.63 6.61
CA PHE A 77 -11.70 -2.76 8.04
C PHE A 77 -11.91 -4.21 8.48
N TYR A 78 -12.59 -5.03 7.67
CA TYR A 78 -12.74 -6.46 7.94
C TYR A 78 -11.39 -7.17 8.04
N CYS A 79 -10.46 -6.83 7.15
CA CYS A 79 -9.13 -7.41 7.09
C CYS A 79 -8.18 -6.86 8.17
N ASP A 80 -8.50 -5.75 8.84
CA ASP A 80 -7.67 -5.19 9.91
C ASP A 80 -7.93 -5.93 11.24
N PRO A 81 -6.95 -6.67 11.77
CA PRO A 81 -7.14 -7.38 13.04
C PRO A 81 -7.12 -6.44 14.26
N GLU A 82 -6.82 -5.15 14.11
CA GLU A 82 -7.00 -4.12 15.14
C GLU A 82 -8.44 -3.59 15.20
N LYS A 83 -9.29 -3.89 14.20
CA LYS A 83 -10.69 -3.46 14.16
C LYS A 83 -11.60 -4.56 14.68
N GLU A 84 -12.14 -4.37 15.88
CA GLU A 84 -13.11 -5.27 16.50
C GLU A 84 -14.54 -5.02 15.99
N TYR A 85 -14.85 -3.76 15.71
CA TYR A 85 -16.13 -3.31 15.20
C TYR A 85 -15.96 -2.43 13.95
N ILE A 86 -16.92 -2.55 13.05
CA ILE A 86 -17.10 -1.65 11.91
C ILE A 86 -18.31 -0.78 12.19
N ARG A 87 -18.12 0.54 12.08
CA ARG A 87 -19.19 1.51 12.22
C ARG A 87 -19.79 1.81 10.86
N MET A 88 -21.07 1.50 10.70
CA MET A 88 -21.80 1.70 9.45
C MET A 88 -22.90 2.74 9.65
N ASN A 89 -23.00 3.68 8.71
CA ASN A 89 -24.12 4.60 8.61
C ASN A 89 -25.11 4.07 7.57
N ILE A 90 -26.33 3.76 8.02
CA ILE A 90 -27.44 3.29 7.19
C ILE A 90 -28.54 4.33 7.30
N GLN A 91 -28.78 5.10 6.23
CA GLN A 91 -29.86 6.11 6.18
C GLN A 91 -29.82 7.10 7.36
N GLY A 92 -28.62 7.53 7.78
CA GLY A 92 -28.42 8.47 8.89
C GLY A 92 -28.35 7.82 10.27
N ARG A 93 -28.47 6.49 10.39
CA ARG A 93 -28.31 5.76 11.66
C ARG A 93 -26.95 5.09 11.73
N ILE A 94 -26.21 5.39 12.79
CA ILE A 94 -24.90 4.80 13.06
C ILE A 94 -25.08 3.48 13.81
N LEU A 95 -24.48 2.41 13.28
CA LEU A 95 -24.46 1.07 13.86
C LEU A 95 -23.02 0.65 14.10
N ASP A 96 -22.66 0.41 15.36
CA ASP A 96 -21.39 -0.23 15.74
C ASP A 96 -21.59 -1.74 15.67
N LYS A 97 -20.97 -2.40 14.67
CA LYS A 97 -21.18 -3.84 14.42
C LYS A 97 -19.88 -4.62 14.61
N THR A 98 -19.91 -5.61 15.49
CA THR A 98 -18.81 -6.58 15.65
C THR A 98 -18.70 -7.44 14.39
N VAL A 99 -17.50 -7.55 13.85
CA VAL A 99 -17.22 -8.44 12.72
C VAL A 99 -16.92 -9.84 13.27
N ASP A 100 -17.96 -10.66 13.39
CA ASP A 100 -17.80 -12.04 13.86
C ASP A 100 -17.13 -12.94 12.79
N HIS A 101 -16.32 -13.86 13.28
CA HIS A 101 -15.30 -14.68 12.63
C HIS A 101 -15.81 -15.76 11.67
N ARG A 102 -17.13 -15.99 11.58
CA ARG A 102 -17.70 -17.06 10.71
C ARG A 102 -19.00 -16.72 10.01
N SER A 103 -19.65 -15.64 10.39
CA SER A 103 -20.86 -15.18 9.73
C SER A 103 -21.09 -13.75 10.17
N VAL A 104 -20.98 -12.80 9.26
CA VAL A 104 -21.51 -11.47 9.52
C VAL A 104 -23.03 -11.66 9.63
N ARG A 105 -23.56 -11.72 10.86
CA ARG A 105 -25.00 -11.75 11.16
C ARG A 105 -25.25 -10.71 12.23
N VAL A 106 -26.05 -9.68 11.95
CA VAL A 106 -26.19 -8.55 12.87
C VAL A 106 -27.64 -8.10 13.04
N LEU A 107 -28.10 -8.14 14.29
CA LEU A 107 -29.45 -7.87 14.80
C LEU A 107 -30.11 -6.51 14.42
N LYS A 108 -31.45 -6.54 14.63
CA LYS A 108 -32.58 -5.77 14.09
C LYS A 108 -32.53 -4.23 14.10
N LEU A 109 -32.45 -3.63 12.91
CA LEU A 109 -33.19 -2.44 12.42
C LEU A 109 -33.58 -2.77 10.94
N PRO A 110 -34.05 -1.90 10.00
CA PRO A 110 -34.75 -2.37 8.78
C PRO A 110 -33.90 -3.25 7.84
N PHE A 111 -32.62 -3.44 8.14
CA PHE A 111 -31.75 -4.47 7.56
C PHE A 111 -31.31 -5.46 8.66
N THR A 112 -31.53 -6.75 8.44
CA THR A 112 -31.33 -7.84 9.41
C THR A 112 -29.94 -8.46 9.37
N THR A 113 -29.19 -8.28 8.29
CA THR A 113 -27.93 -8.99 8.07
C THR A 113 -27.00 -8.17 7.17
N VAL A 114 -25.73 -8.06 7.52
CA VAL A 114 -24.67 -7.63 6.58
C VAL A 114 -23.96 -8.91 6.16
N TYR A 115 -23.68 -9.12 4.89
CA TYR A 115 -23.04 -10.34 4.42
C TYR A 115 -21.88 -10.01 3.49
N LYS A 116 -20.77 -10.71 3.69
CA LYS A 116 -19.61 -10.68 2.80
C LYS A 116 -19.64 -11.95 1.96
N ILE A 117 -19.82 -11.78 0.66
CA ILE A 117 -19.53 -12.79 -0.34
C ILE A 117 -18.03 -12.74 -0.60
N ALA A 118 -17.35 -13.87 -0.51
CA ALA A 118 -15.96 -13.98 -0.94
C ALA A 118 -15.68 -15.40 -1.39
N THR A 119 -14.82 -15.55 -2.39
CA THR A 119 -14.33 -16.87 -2.79
C THR A 119 -12.96 -17.09 -2.15
N PRO A 120 -12.71 -18.24 -1.50
CA PRO A 120 -11.35 -18.64 -1.20
C PRO A 120 -10.64 -18.78 -2.56
N PHE A 121 -9.71 -17.89 -2.89
CA PHE A 121 -8.90 -18.07 -4.09
C PHE A 121 -8.26 -19.47 -4.04
N PRO A 122 -8.42 -20.31 -5.07
CA PRO A 122 -7.83 -21.64 -5.06
C PRO A 122 -6.32 -21.53 -4.92
N SER A 123 -5.78 -22.08 -3.84
CA SER A 123 -4.41 -22.55 -3.86
C SER A 123 -4.38 -23.76 -4.81
N ALA A 124 -3.74 -23.59 -5.96
CA ALA A 124 -3.41 -24.60 -6.97
C ALA A 124 -4.51 -25.03 -7.96
N SER A 125 -4.35 -24.56 -9.21
CA SER A 125 -4.45 -25.39 -10.43
C SER A 125 -3.92 -24.67 -11.69
N CYS A 126 -3.77 -23.35 -11.66
CA CYS A 126 -3.17 -22.59 -12.77
C CYS A 126 -1.74 -22.16 -12.40
N ASN A 127 -0.78 -22.37 -13.31
CA ASN A 127 0.66 -22.04 -13.12
C ASN A 127 0.96 -20.53 -12.96
N GLU A 128 -0.07 -19.69 -12.86
CA GLU A 128 0.02 -18.25 -12.62
C GLU A 128 -0.83 -17.85 -11.41
N THR A 129 -0.74 -18.60 -10.30
CA THR A 129 -1.38 -18.17 -9.06
C THR A 129 -0.78 -16.85 -8.56
N PRO A 130 -1.62 -15.86 -8.20
CA PRO A 130 -1.18 -14.69 -7.47
C PRO A 130 -0.39 -15.05 -6.22
N ARG A 131 0.87 -14.64 -6.13
CA ARG A 131 1.58 -14.57 -4.84
C ARG A 131 0.85 -13.58 -3.95
N GLY A 132 0.03 -14.05 -3.01
CA GLY A 132 -0.58 -13.13 -2.03
C GLY A 132 -1.79 -13.63 -1.24
N THR A 133 -2.30 -14.84 -1.48
CA THR A 133 -3.45 -15.40 -0.74
C THR A 133 -3.03 -15.92 0.65
N GLY A 134 -2.48 -15.01 1.46
CA GLY A 134 -2.20 -15.25 2.87
C GLY A 134 -3.37 -14.77 3.73
N ALA A 135 -3.64 -15.49 4.81
CA ALA A 135 -4.37 -14.93 5.95
C ALA A 135 -3.36 -14.48 7.00
N ALA A 136 -3.56 -13.31 7.60
CA ALA A 136 -2.73 -12.81 8.68
C ALA A 136 -3.33 -13.23 10.03
N TRP A 137 -2.48 -13.75 10.90
CA TRP A 137 -2.82 -14.00 12.29
C TRP A 137 -2.44 -12.79 13.14
N LYS A 138 -3.32 -12.42 14.07
CA LYS A 138 -3.02 -11.54 15.21
C LYS A 138 -3.01 -12.36 16.48
N CYS A 139 -1.92 -12.24 17.23
CA CYS A 139 -1.64 -12.88 18.51
C CYS A 139 -0.69 -11.97 19.31
N ALA A 140 -0.53 -12.16 20.62
CA ALA A 140 0.33 -11.33 21.47
C ALA A 140 1.82 -11.35 21.08
N THR A 141 2.23 -12.31 20.26
CA THR A 141 3.59 -12.46 19.74
C THR A 141 3.77 -11.79 18.38
N CYS A 142 2.71 -11.16 17.85
CA CYS A 142 2.79 -10.22 16.75
C CYS A 142 3.66 -9.04 17.15
N GLN A 143 4.94 -9.12 16.82
CA GLN A 143 5.87 -8.02 17.00
C GLN A 143 5.73 -7.08 15.81
N CYS A 144 5.64 -5.79 16.10
CA CYS A 144 5.87 -4.74 15.11
C CYS A 144 7.32 -4.91 14.62
N HIS A 145 7.55 -5.49 13.44
CA HIS A 145 8.92 -5.59 12.95
C HIS A 145 9.46 -4.15 12.76
N PRO A 146 10.55 -3.74 13.42
CA PRO A 146 11.01 -2.35 13.44
C PRO A 146 11.30 -1.77 12.05
N THR A 147 11.57 -2.64 11.07
CA THR A 147 11.98 -2.23 9.71
C THR A 147 10.86 -2.25 8.66
N LEU A 148 9.78 -3.01 8.89
CA LEU A 148 8.74 -3.23 7.87
C LEU A 148 7.42 -2.53 8.19
N GLY A 149 7.15 -2.12 9.44
CA GLY A 149 5.90 -1.43 9.80
C GLY A 149 4.62 -2.27 9.63
N THR A 150 4.75 -3.47 9.10
CA THR A 150 3.74 -4.53 9.07
C THR A 150 3.91 -5.39 10.31
N VAL A 151 2.79 -5.65 10.99
CA VAL A 151 2.72 -6.57 12.13
C VAL A 151 2.80 -7.98 11.55
N PHE A 152 3.98 -8.60 11.61
CA PHE A 152 4.11 -10.01 11.24
C PHE A 152 3.94 -10.85 12.50
N PRO A 153 3.00 -11.81 12.50
CA PRO A 153 2.93 -12.75 13.59
C PRO A 153 4.23 -13.56 13.64
N HIS A 154 4.73 -13.83 14.86
CA HIS A 154 5.92 -14.65 15.05
C HIS A 154 5.71 -16.01 14.37
N GLN A 155 6.47 -16.30 13.31
CA GLN A 155 6.25 -17.46 12.43
C GLN A 155 6.10 -18.79 13.18
N PRO A 156 6.97 -19.14 14.15
CA PRO A 156 6.78 -20.34 14.97
C PRO A 156 5.47 -20.38 15.76
N PHE A 157 4.95 -19.22 16.17
CA PHE A 157 3.71 -19.11 16.92
C PHE A 157 2.49 -19.34 16.02
N VAL A 158 2.53 -18.81 14.79
CA VAL A 158 1.50 -19.10 13.76
C VAL A 158 1.47 -20.57 13.40
N GLN A 159 2.63 -21.16 13.14
CA GLN A 159 2.74 -22.58 12.78
C GLN A 159 2.15 -23.47 13.88
N CYS A 160 2.35 -23.10 15.16
CA CYS A 160 1.75 -23.80 16.29
C CYS A 160 0.21 -23.72 16.26
N ILE A 161 -0.36 -22.53 16.00
CA ILE A 161 -1.81 -22.34 15.86
C ILE A 161 -2.36 -23.17 14.70
N GLU A 162 -1.71 -23.09 13.52
CA GLU A 162 -2.18 -23.79 12.31
C GLU A 162 -2.09 -25.30 12.44
N ALA A 163 -1.00 -25.83 13.02
CA ALA A 163 -0.85 -27.25 13.28
C ALA A 163 -1.92 -27.76 14.25
N ALA A 164 -2.22 -27.01 15.32
CA ALA A 164 -3.24 -27.37 16.30
C ALA A 164 -4.65 -27.36 15.69
N LEU A 165 -4.97 -26.35 14.86
CA LEU A 165 -6.25 -26.30 14.14
C LEU A 165 -6.40 -27.45 13.15
N ASN A 166 -5.35 -27.80 12.42
CA ASN A 166 -5.36 -28.93 11.49
C ASN A 166 -5.55 -30.28 12.21
N GLN A 167 -5.17 -30.36 13.48
CA GLN A 167 -5.38 -31.53 14.34
C GLN A 167 -6.73 -31.50 15.07
N GLY A 168 -7.56 -30.47 14.87
CA GLY A 168 -8.85 -30.32 15.55
C GLY A 168 -8.72 -30.01 17.05
N ALA A 169 -7.57 -29.50 17.50
CA ALA A 169 -7.36 -29.18 18.91
C ALA A 169 -8.16 -27.93 19.33
N SER A 170 -8.81 -28.00 20.49
CA SER A 170 -9.51 -26.86 21.12
C SER A 170 -8.55 -25.96 21.92
N GLU A 171 -7.42 -26.49 22.35
CA GLU A 171 -6.37 -25.78 23.09
C GLU A 171 -4.98 -26.28 22.65
N THR A 172 -3.99 -25.40 22.63
CA THR A 172 -2.58 -25.76 22.46
C THR A 172 -1.68 -24.87 23.31
N ARG A 173 -0.39 -25.21 23.44
CA ARG A 173 0.61 -24.39 24.13
C ARG A 173 1.69 -23.96 23.16
N CYS A 174 2.09 -22.70 23.25
CA CYS A 174 3.16 -22.15 22.45
C CYS A 174 4.03 -21.22 23.28
N SER A 175 5.31 -21.11 22.95
CA SER A 175 6.24 -20.22 23.63
C SER A 175 6.98 -19.33 22.63
N THR A 176 7.32 -18.14 23.10
CA THR A 176 8.37 -17.29 22.53
C THR A 176 9.66 -17.50 23.32
N LEU A 177 10.75 -16.85 22.90
CA LEU A 177 12.01 -16.85 23.66
C LEU A 177 11.83 -16.37 25.11
N GLU A 178 10.90 -15.45 25.35
CA GLU A 178 10.73 -14.79 26.66
C GLU A 178 9.50 -15.25 27.45
N HIS A 179 8.46 -15.72 26.77
CA HIS A 179 7.13 -15.93 27.38
C HIS A 179 6.46 -17.22 26.87
N GLY A 180 5.86 -17.98 27.79
CA GLY A 180 4.96 -19.10 27.47
C GLY A 180 3.49 -18.68 27.40
N TYR A 181 2.72 -19.34 26.53
CA TYR A 181 1.30 -19.07 26.29
C TYR A 181 0.47 -20.36 26.21
N VAL A 182 -0.75 -20.29 26.74
CA VAL A 182 -1.85 -21.23 26.45
C VAL A 182 -2.74 -20.58 25.41
N LEU A 183 -3.05 -21.29 24.32
CA LEU A 183 -3.89 -20.83 23.23
C LEU A 183 -5.21 -21.61 23.27
N ASN A 184 -6.28 -20.96 23.72
CA ASN A 184 -7.63 -21.50 23.64
C ASN A 184 -8.19 -21.16 22.26
N LEU A 185 -8.15 -22.13 21.35
CA LEU A 185 -8.55 -21.99 19.95
C LEU A 185 -10.07 -22.03 19.79
N ALA A 186 -10.78 -22.68 20.71
CA ALA A 186 -12.23 -22.74 20.73
C ALA A 186 -12.85 -21.37 21.09
N GLU A 187 -12.30 -20.70 22.11
CA GLU A 187 -12.75 -19.38 22.56
C GLU A 187 -11.96 -18.23 21.90
N GLY A 188 -10.94 -18.55 21.09
CA GLY A 188 -10.22 -17.57 20.28
C GLY A 188 -9.36 -16.60 21.10
N TYR A 189 -8.71 -17.06 22.18
CA TYR A 189 -7.79 -16.22 22.96
C TYR A 189 -6.50 -16.96 23.33
N GLN A 190 -5.46 -16.18 23.60
CA GLN A 190 -4.25 -16.65 24.24
C GLN A 190 -4.13 -16.08 25.64
N GLN A 191 -3.47 -16.81 26.51
CA GLN A 191 -3.19 -16.42 27.87
C GLN A 191 -1.70 -16.58 28.16
N ASN A 192 -1.06 -15.52 28.61
CA ASN A 192 0.32 -15.58 29.09
C ASN A 192 0.37 -16.43 30.37
N VAL A 193 1.25 -17.43 30.40
CA VAL A 193 1.33 -18.40 31.50
C VAL A 193 1.83 -17.74 32.79
N THR A 194 2.72 -16.75 32.69
CA THR A 194 3.34 -16.08 33.84
C THR A 194 2.46 -14.97 34.40
N THR A 195 1.91 -14.11 33.54
CA THR A 195 1.14 -12.92 33.97
C THR A 195 -0.36 -13.16 34.04
N GLY A 196 -0.87 -14.26 33.46
CA GLY A 196 -2.29 -14.53 33.33
C GLY A 196 -3.02 -13.62 32.32
N THR A 197 -2.32 -12.68 31.68
CA THR A 197 -2.90 -11.73 30.73
C THR A 197 -3.52 -12.46 29.54
N LYS A 198 -4.82 -12.23 29.29
CA LYS A 198 -5.53 -12.76 28.12
C LYS A 198 -5.54 -11.75 26.97
N ARG A 199 -5.41 -12.24 25.73
CA ARG A 199 -5.53 -11.45 24.50
C ARG A 199 -6.24 -12.29 23.43
N LEU A 200 -7.08 -11.67 22.63
CA LEU A 200 -7.77 -12.36 21.53
C LEU A 200 -6.76 -12.83 20.46
N ILE A 201 -7.03 -14.01 19.90
CA ILE A 201 -6.38 -14.54 18.71
C ILE A 201 -7.35 -14.30 17.55
N CYS A 202 -6.87 -13.62 16.51
CA CYS A 202 -7.72 -13.27 15.37
C CYS A 202 -7.04 -13.64 14.05
N LYS A 203 -7.72 -14.41 13.21
CA LYS A 203 -7.32 -14.63 11.80
C LYS A 203 -8.15 -13.73 10.91
N ARG A 204 -7.51 -12.90 10.10
CA ARG A 204 -8.16 -12.10 9.05
C ARG A 204 -7.50 -12.38 7.69
N PRO A 205 -8.24 -12.30 6.58
CA PRO A 205 -7.60 -12.25 5.27
C PRO A 205 -6.66 -11.05 5.19
N VAL A 206 -5.58 -11.17 4.42
CA VAL A 206 -4.77 -9.99 4.08
C VAL A 206 -5.56 -9.14 3.10
N PHE A 207 -5.78 -7.87 3.44
CA PHE A 207 -6.40 -6.93 2.53
C PHE A 207 -5.58 -6.83 1.24
N GLN A 208 -6.25 -6.96 0.10
CA GLN A 208 -5.67 -6.66 -1.21
C GLN A 208 -6.46 -5.54 -1.85
N SER A 209 -5.82 -4.38 -2.00
CA SER A 209 -6.44 -3.24 -2.68
C SER A 209 -6.68 -3.55 -4.16
N PRO A 210 -7.68 -2.88 -4.80
CA PRO A 210 -7.87 -2.96 -6.24
C PRO A 210 -6.58 -2.68 -7.02
N VAL A 211 -5.73 -1.77 -6.52
CA VAL A 211 -4.41 -1.45 -7.12
C VAL A 211 -3.48 -2.66 -7.20
N LEU A 212 -3.48 -3.53 -6.18
CA LEU A 212 -2.65 -4.74 -6.16
C LEU A 212 -3.30 -5.91 -6.90
N LEU A 213 -4.63 -5.94 -6.96
CA LEU A 213 -5.43 -6.95 -7.67
C LEU A 213 -5.47 -6.72 -9.19
N LEU A 214 -5.34 -5.47 -9.65
CA LEU A 214 -5.49 -5.09 -11.05
C LEU A 214 -4.69 -5.94 -12.06
N PRO A 215 -3.42 -6.33 -11.81
CA PRO A 215 -2.69 -7.21 -12.74
C PRO A 215 -3.23 -8.63 -12.85
N GLN A 216 -4.10 -9.04 -11.92
CA GLN A 216 -4.59 -10.41 -11.77
C GLN A 216 -6.05 -10.53 -12.21
N LEU A 217 -6.82 -9.44 -12.12
CA LEU A 217 -8.26 -9.46 -12.39
C LEU A 217 -8.56 -8.74 -13.71
N ARG A 218 -9.19 -9.45 -14.65
CA ARG A 218 -9.67 -8.87 -15.90
C ARG A 218 -10.83 -7.92 -15.67
N THR A 219 -11.63 -8.15 -14.63
CA THR A 219 -12.74 -7.27 -14.22
C THR A 219 -12.30 -5.87 -13.77
N LEU A 220 -11.04 -5.70 -13.36
CA LEU A 220 -10.47 -4.41 -12.99
C LEU A 220 -9.70 -3.73 -14.12
N SER A 221 -9.34 -4.49 -15.15
CA SER A 221 -8.68 -3.97 -16.34
C SER A 221 -9.76 -3.39 -17.24
N GLY A 222 -9.74 -2.09 -17.51
CA GLY A 222 -10.63 -1.50 -18.52
C GLY A 222 -10.50 -2.30 -19.81
N THR A 223 -11.59 -2.88 -20.29
CA THR A 223 -11.62 -3.80 -21.42
C THR A 223 -10.91 -3.21 -22.65
N SER A 224 -9.70 -3.68 -22.95
CA SER A 224 -9.26 -3.84 -24.33
C SER A 224 -9.17 -5.33 -24.62
N TYR A 225 -10.31 -5.93 -24.98
CA TYR A 225 -10.31 -7.15 -25.77
C TYR A 225 -9.67 -6.79 -27.11
N MET A 226 -8.40 -7.14 -27.28
CA MET A 226 -7.83 -7.66 -28.52
C MET A 226 -6.55 -8.41 -28.13
N ASP A 227 -6.62 -9.74 -28.15
CA ASP A 227 -5.44 -10.57 -28.31
C ASP A 227 -4.82 -10.23 -29.67
N GLY A 228 -3.74 -9.47 -29.58
CA GLY A 228 -2.83 -9.05 -30.64
C GLY A 228 -1.61 -8.47 -29.94
N PRO A 229 -0.43 -8.40 -30.59
CA PRO A 229 0.71 -7.72 -29.99
C PRO A 229 0.22 -6.32 -29.59
N SER A 230 0.43 -6.00 -28.32
CA SER A 230 -0.02 -4.79 -27.64
C SER A 230 -0.17 -3.64 -28.63
N PRO A 231 -1.34 -2.99 -28.80
CA PRO A 231 -1.32 -1.70 -29.45
C PRO A 231 -0.38 -0.85 -28.58
N PRO A 232 0.65 -0.21 -29.16
CA PRO A 232 1.46 0.70 -28.38
C PRO A 232 0.47 1.70 -27.80
N SER A 233 0.43 1.79 -26.47
CA SER A 233 -0.04 2.97 -25.78
C SER A 233 0.36 4.17 -26.63
N LEU A 234 -0.62 4.95 -27.09
CA LEU A 234 -0.48 6.10 -28.00
C LEU A 234 0.92 6.74 -27.87
N PRO A 235 1.65 7.01 -28.97
CA PRO A 235 3.05 7.38 -28.91
C PRO A 235 3.21 8.75 -28.27
N LEU A 236 3.27 8.81 -26.95
CA LEU A 236 3.94 9.90 -26.25
C LEU A 236 5.42 9.66 -26.47
N SER A 237 5.93 10.29 -27.53
CA SER A 237 7.34 10.36 -27.94
C SER A 237 8.31 10.16 -26.77
N ALA A 238 8.66 8.89 -26.51
CA ALA A 238 9.74 8.50 -25.62
C ALA A 238 10.79 7.89 -26.55
N ALA A 239 11.84 8.66 -26.85
CA ALA A 239 12.99 8.10 -27.52
C ALA A 239 13.63 7.08 -26.55
N PRO A 240 13.76 5.78 -26.92
CA PRO A 240 14.33 4.74 -26.05
C PRO A 240 15.80 4.97 -25.66
N ASN A 241 16.39 6.11 -26.06
CA ASN A 241 17.75 6.55 -25.77
C ASN A 241 17.80 8.05 -25.41
N GLY A 242 16.70 8.62 -24.94
CA GLY A 242 16.63 10.01 -24.51
C GLY A 242 17.43 10.27 -23.22
N PRO A 243 17.83 11.52 -22.94
CA PRO A 243 18.55 11.87 -21.71
C PRO A 243 17.68 11.76 -20.45
N TYR A 244 16.37 11.58 -20.57
CA TYR A 244 15.40 11.54 -19.47
C TYR A 244 14.72 10.16 -19.38
N PRO A 245 14.10 9.81 -18.24
CA PRO A 245 13.41 8.53 -18.11
C PRO A 245 12.36 8.34 -19.21
N GLU A 246 12.28 7.14 -19.77
CA GLU A 246 11.33 6.80 -20.85
C GLU A 246 9.86 7.00 -20.45
N THR A 247 9.58 6.97 -19.15
CA THR A 247 8.24 7.23 -18.61
C THR A 247 7.86 8.70 -18.63
N TRP A 248 8.77 9.62 -18.98
CA TRP A 248 8.45 11.05 -19.03
C TRP A 248 7.70 11.40 -20.30
N ILE A 249 6.69 12.25 -20.15
CA ILE A 249 5.97 12.83 -21.28
C ILE A 249 6.66 14.11 -21.75
N SER A 250 6.42 14.49 -23.01
CA SER A 250 6.89 15.78 -23.54
C SER A 250 6.38 16.94 -22.69
N MET A 251 7.24 17.93 -22.47
CA MET A 251 6.96 19.12 -21.67
C MET A 251 7.22 20.36 -22.52
N ASP A 252 6.34 21.35 -22.42
CA ASP A 252 6.56 22.68 -22.99
C ASP A 252 7.83 23.30 -22.38
N SER A 253 8.73 23.79 -23.24
CA SER A 253 10.00 24.40 -22.84
C SER A 253 9.88 25.62 -21.91
N SER A 254 8.71 26.25 -21.84
CA SER A 254 8.43 27.38 -20.94
C SER A 254 8.15 26.97 -19.49
N LEU A 255 7.87 25.69 -19.24
CA LEU A 255 7.54 25.17 -17.90
C LEU A 255 8.81 24.71 -17.17
N ASP A 256 8.93 25.12 -15.91
CA ASP A 256 10.02 24.66 -15.03
C ASP A 256 9.85 23.17 -14.64
N PHE A 257 8.61 22.72 -14.49
CA PHE A 257 8.27 21.35 -14.09
C PHE A 257 6.83 20.96 -14.49
N LEU A 258 6.57 19.65 -14.51
CA LEU A 258 5.22 19.07 -14.59
C LEU A 258 4.97 18.09 -13.45
N GLN A 259 3.73 18.04 -12.98
CA GLN A 259 3.23 16.99 -12.10
C GLN A 259 2.25 16.12 -12.88
N VAL A 260 2.71 14.97 -13.35
CA VAL A 260 1.94 14.09 -14.24
C VAL A 260 1.17 13.08 -13.39
N PRO A 261 -0.18 13.09 -13.37
CA PRO A 261 -0.96 12.06 -12.70
C PRO A 261 -0.62 10.67 -13.27
N MET A 262 -0.47 9.69 -12.38
CA MET A 262 -0.19 8.31 -12.78
C MET A 262 -1.47 7.48 -12.77
N SER A 263 -1.67 6.69 -13.82
CA SER A 263 -2.73 5.67 -13.86
C SER A 263 -2.42 4.54 -12.87
N MET A 264 -3.45 3.94 -12.27
CA MET A 264 -3.31 2.74 -11.43
C MET A 264 -2.78 1.52 -12.22
N GLU A 265 -2.94 1.55 -13.55
CA GLU A 265 -2.42 0.54 -14.48
C GLU A 265 -0.90 0.67 -14.67
N ASP A 266 -0.30 1.84 -14.41
CA ASP A 266 1.13 2.05 -14.49
C ASP A 266 1.84 1.17 -13.43
N ARG A 267 2.80 0.36 -13.87
CA ARG A 267 3.63 -0.45 -12.97
C ARG A 267 4.31 0.41 -11.89
N GLY A 268 4.72 1.63 -12.24
CA GLY A 268 5.27 2.61 -11.33
C GLY A 268 4.30 2.98 -10.20
N TYR A 269 3.00 3.12 -10.50
CA TYR A 269 1.98 3.43 -9.49
C TYR A 269 1.94 2.34 -8.42
N ARG A 270 1.88 1.07 -8.83
CA ARG A 270 1.83 -0.07 -7.91
C ARG A 270 3.08 -0.20 -7.05
N ILE A 271 4.26 0.07 -7.62
CA ILE A 271 5.52 0.08 -6.85
C ILE A 271 5.48 1.17 -5.78
N VAL A 272 5.07 2.39 -6.12
CA VAL A 272 4.98 3.50 -5.16
C VAL A 272 3.91 3.23 -4.10
N TYR A 273 2.75 2.70 -4.51
CA TYR A 273 1.69 2.24 -3.61
C TYR A 273 2.22 1.24 -2.57
N GLY A 274 2.89 0.17 -3.04
CA GLY A 274 3.48 -0.84 -2.18
C GLY A 274 4.57 -0.29 -1.26
N LEU A 275 5.45 0.59 -1.75
CA LEU A 275 6.47 1.24 -0.93
C LEU A 275 5.85 2.08 0.19
N PHE A 276 4.79 2.83 -0.10
CA PHE A 276 4.09 3.64 0.88
C PHE A 276 3.39 2.77 1.94
N HIS A 277 2.63 1.77 1.51
CA HIS A 277 1.83 0.91 2.38
C HIS A 277 2.62 -0.18 3.11
N LYS A 278 3.92 -0.36 2.81
CA LYS A 278 4.82 -1.15 3.67
C LYS A 278 4.67 -0.75 5.13
N THR A 279 4.72 0.56 5.42
CA THR A 279 4.68 1.07 6.80
C THR A 279 3.46 1.92 7.14
N MET A 280 2.65 2.32 6.17
CA MET A 280 1.40 3.04 6.38
C MET A 280 0.21 2.07 6.26
N PRO A 281 -0.58 1.84 7.33
CA PRO A 281 -1.66 0.87 7.29
C PRO A 281 -2.74 1.22 6.25
N GLU A 282 -3.06 0.27 5.37
CA GLU A 282 -4.13 0.40 4.37
C GLU A 282 -5.51 0.55 5.02
N SER A 283 -5.70 0.07 6.24
CA SER A 283 -6.93 0.26 7.01
C SER A 283 -7.08 1.66 7.61
N LYS A 284 -6.03 2.48 7.62
CA LYS A 284 -6.05 3.82 8.21
C LYS A 284 -5.87 4.93 7.18
N TYR A 285 -5.12 4.67 6.12
CA TYR A 285 -4.79 5.68 5.11
C TYR A 285 -5.08 5.16 3.72
N MET A 286 -5.66 6.02 2.88
CA MET A 286 -5.97 5.74 1.49
C MET A 286 -5.25 6.73 0.59
N ILE A 287 -4.55 6.23 -0.44
CA ILE A 287 -3.94 7.06 -1.48
C ILE A 287 -5.05 7.59 -2.39
N LEU A 288 -5.12 8.92 -2.51
CA LEU A 288 -6.04 9.63 -3.41
C LEU A 288 -5.46 9.81 -4.81
N GLY A 289 -4.13 9.78 -4.93
CA GLY A 289 -3.45 9.82 -6.21
C GLY A 289 -1.94 9.96 -6.07
N ILE A 290 -1.24 9.53 -7.11
CA ILE A 290 0.21 9.63 -7.23
C ILE A 290 0.52 10.46 -8.47
N LYS A 291 1.38 11.47 -8.31
CA LYS A 291 1.89 12.26 -9.44
C LYS A 291 3.38 12.04 -9.61
N ARG A 292 3.83 11.78 -10.84
CA ARG A 292 5.25 11.75 -11.22
C ARG A 292 5.72 13.18 -11.45
N MET A 293 6.83 13.55 -10.80
CA MET A 293 7.43 14.86 -10.97
C MET A 293 8.42 14.81 -12.14
N GLN A 294 8.26 15.73 -13.08
CA GLN A 294 9.19 15.95 -14.18
C GLN A 294 9.79 17.35 -14.03
N ASN A 295 11.09 17.45 -13.81
CA ASN A 295 11.84 18.70 -13.85
C ASN A 295 13.22 18.39 -14.43
N GLN A 296 13.44 18.81 -15.68
CA GLN A 296 14.64 18.48 -16.44
C GLN A 296 15.90 19.06 -15.77
N PHE A 297 15.84 20.31 -15.30
CA PHE A 297 16.96 20.97 -14.65
C PHE A 297 17.39 20.27 -13.36
N LEU A 298 16.43 19.95 -12.48
CA LEU A 298 16.72 19.24 -11.23
C LEU A 298 17.20 17.81 -11.49
N TRP A 299 16.63 17.13 -12.48
CA TRP A 299 17.05 15.78 -12.87
C TRP A 299 18.49 15.75 -13.39
N ASP A 300 18.89 16.73 -14.21
CA ASP A 300 20.25 16.81 -14.72
C ASP A 300 21.28 17.11 -13.63
N LYS A 301 20.95 18.01 -12.68
CA LYS A 301 21.79 18.22 -11.50
C LYS A 301 21.98 16.93 -10.72
N TYR A 302 20.88 16.24 -10.45
CA TYR A 302 20.87 14.97 -9.73
C TYR A 302 21.70 13.88 -10.44
N LYS A 303 21.50 13.69 -11.75
CA LYS A 303 22.28 12.73 -12.55
C LYS A 303 23.76 13.04 -12.54
N ARG A 304 24.16 14.30 -12.75
CA ARG A 304 25.57 14.70 -12.72
C ARG A 304 26.19 14.46 -11.34
N LYS A 305 25.46 14.75 -10.27
CA LYS A 305 25.91 14.46 -8.89
C LYS A 305 26.08 12.96 -8.67
N ARG A 306 25.14 12.14 -9.13
CA ARG A 306 25.21 10.68 -9.07
C ARG A 306 26.43 10.13 -9.82
N GLU A 307 26.67 10.60 -11.04
CA GLU A 307 27.83 10.20 -11.83
C GLU A 307 29.14 10.60 -11.14
N HIS A 308 29.21 11.81 -10.59
CA HIS A 308 30.38 12.28 -9.85
C HIS A 308 30.69 11.41 -8.63
N MET A 309 29.69 11.17 -7.77
CA MET A 309 29.84 10.31 -6.58
C MET A 309 30.23 8.88 -6.95
N SER A 310 29.70 8.35 -8.06
CA SER A 310 29.93 6.97 -8.48
C SER A 310 31.35 6.70 -8.99
N ARG A 311 32.15 7.72 -9.33
CA ARG A 311 33.52 7.55 -9.88
C ARG A 311 34.46 6.80 -8.96
N LYS A 312 34.28 6.95 -7.65
CA LYS A 312 35.13 6.37 -6.61
C LYS A 312 34.47 5.16 -5.92
N MET A 313 33.33 4.69 -6.43
CA MET A 313 32.54 3.61 -5.84
C MET A 313 32.71 2.31 -6.63
N SER A 314 32.80 1.19 -5.91
CA SER A 314 32.61 -0.15 -6.47
C SER A 314 31.18 -0.34 -6.99
N GLU A 315 30.96 -1.35 -7.83
CA GLU A 315 29.60 -1.67 -8.34
C GLU A 315 28.61 -1.96 -7.20
N HIS A 316 29.07 -2.61 -6.12
CA HIS A 316 28.24 -2.86 -4.95
C HIS A 316 27.86 -1.56 -4.22
N GLU A 317 28.80 -0.64 -4.03
CA GLU A 317 28.51 0.67 -3.43
C GLU A 317 27.55 1.50 -4.29
N LYS A 318 27.69 1.45 -5.63
CA LYS A 318 26.76 2.13 -6.55
C LYS A 318 25.32 1.65 -6.37
N LEU A 319 25.11 0.35 -6.18
CA LEU A 319 23.77 -0.23 -5.93
C LEU A 319 23.14 0.26 -4.62
N LEU A 320 23.96 0.58 -3.61
CA LEU A 320 23.49 1.02 -2.29
C LEU A 320 23.39 2.54 -2.14
N ASN A 321 24.10 3.29 -2.98
CA ASN A 321 24.21 4.75 -2.96
C ASN A 321 22.86 5.45 -3.21
N GLU A 322 22.06 4.97 -4.17
CA GLU A 322 20.76 5.56 -4.49
C GLU A 322 19.63 4.89 -3.70
N LYS A 323 18.91 5.64 -2.87
CA LYS A 323 17.76 5.15 -2.11
C LYS A 323 16.49 5.91 -2.49
N HIS A 324 15.37 5.19 -2.48
CA HIS A 324 14.04 5.78 -2.52
C HIS A 324 13.58 6.03 -1.09
N LEU A 325 13.45 7.30 -0.70
CA LEU A 325 13.14 7.70 0.68
C LEU A 325 11.99 8.71 0.71
N PHE A 326 11.26 8.74 1.83
CA PHE A 326 10.09 9.58 2.01
C PHE A 326 10.43 10.94 2.63
N HIS A 327 9.69 11.97 2.25
CA HIS A 327 9.73 13.30 2.85
C HIS A 327 8.31 13.87 2.99
N GLY A 328 7.83 14.05 4.22
CA GLY A 328 6.52 14.65 4.49
C GLY A 328 6.61 16.17 4.52
N THR A 329 5.60 16.84 3.97
CA THR A 329 5.56 18.30 3.91
C THR A 329 4.12 18.83 3.88
N SER A 330 3.95 20.15 3.92
CA SER A 330 2.64 20.79 3.76
C SER A 330 2.26 20.95 2.28
N SER A 331 0.96 21.04 1.99
CA SER A 331 0.47 21.31 0.63
C SER A 331 1.04 22.60 0.03
N SER A 332 1.27 23.63 0.87
CA SER A 332 1.84 24.91 0.46
C SER A 332 3.29 24.82 -0.02
N ALA A 333 4.05 23.81 0.41
CA ALA A 333 5.46 23.65 0.05
C ALA A 333 5.66 22.85 -1.26
N ILE A 334 4.63 22.14 -1.74
CA ILE A 334 4.75 21.20 -2.88
C ILE A 334 5.27 21.91 -4.14
N SER A 335 4.66 23.04 -4.53
CA SER A 335 5.05 23.77 -5.73
C SER A 335 6.49 24.29 -5.64
N ALA A 336 6.88 24.82 -4.47
CA ALA A 336 8.24 25.29 -4.22
C ALA A 336 9.26 24.16 -4.33
N ILE A 337 8.99 22.99 -3.74
CA ILE A 337 9.88 21.82 -3.81
C ILE A 337 9.97 21.30 -5.26
N CYS A 338 8.87 21.24 -6.01
CA CYS A 338 8.89 20.81 -7.41
C CYS A 338 9.74 21.75 -8.30
N LYS A 339 9.72 23.06 -8.03
CA LYS A 339 10.46 24.05 -8.80
C LYS A 339 11.93 24.16 -8.36
N GLN A 340 12.17 24.20 -7.05
CA GLN A 340 13.46 24.62 -6.46
C GLN A 340 14.22 23.49 -5.76
N ASN A 341 13.63 22.28 -5.69
CA ASN A 341 14.10 21.14 -4.91
C ASN A 341 13.99 21.35 -3.38
N PHE A 342 14.40 20.34 -2.61
CA PHE A 342 14.54 20.44 -1.16
C PHE A 342 15.71 21.37 -0.81
N ASP A 343 15.46 22.36 0.05
CA ASP A 343 16.47 23.33 0.49
C ASP A 343 16.91 23.04 1.93
N PRO A 344 18.13 22.50 2.14
CA PRO A 344 18.75 22.29 3.44
C PRO A 344 18.74 23.53 4.34
N ARG A 345 18.77 24.74 3.77
CA ARG A 345 18.79 26.00 4.53
C ARG A 345 17.43 26.34 5.14
N LEU A 346 16.35 25.73 4.63
CA LEU A 346 15.01 25.82 5.21
C LEU A 346 14.79 24.75 6.30
N SER A 347 15.78 23.89 6.56
CA SER A 347 15.75 22.96 7.70
C SER A 347 15.76 23.72 9.02
N GLY A 348 15.04 23.20 10.03
CA GLY A 348 14.96 23.84 11.36
C GLY A 348 13.55 24.06 11.90
N LYS A 349 12.50 23.97 11.05
CA LYS A 349 11.12 24.05 11.54
C LYS A 349 10.69 22.82 12.34
N HIS A 350 11.32 21.66 12.12
CA HIS A 350 10.83 20.37 12.63
C HIS A 350 11.94 19.39 13.10
N ALA A 351 12.92 19.91 13.85
CA ALA A 351 14.09 19.22 14.44
C ALA A 351 15.30 19.03 13.51
N THR A 352 16.50 19.32 14.05
CA THR A 352 17.79 19.23 13.36
C THR A 352 18.71 18.20 14.01
N LEU A 353 18.18 17.15 14.65
CA LEU A 353 18.93 16.23 15.52
C LEU A 353 20.18 15.60 14.86
N TYR A 354 20.15 15.38 13.55
CA TYR A 354 21.21 14.70 12.80
C TYR A 354 21.91 15.65 11.80
N GLY A 355 21.73 16.96 11.94
CA GLY A 355 22.32 18.00 11.11
C GLY A 355 21.32 19.00 10.57
N GLN A 356 21.82 20.13 10.06
CA GLN A 356 21.09 21.20 9.40
C GLN A 356 21.00 20.92 7.89
N GLY A 357 20.28 19.85 7.55
CA GLY A 357 20.14 19.35 6.18
C GLY A 357 18.69 19.00 5.81
N SER A 358 18.49 18.48 4.61
CA SER A 358 17.21 17.94 4.15
C SER A 358 17.03 16.51 4.66
N TYR A 359 15.94 16.25 5.37
CA TYR A 359 15.65 14.98 6.04
C TYR A 359 14.79 14.06 5.16
N PHE A 360 15.20 12.80 5.08
CA PHE A 360 14.46 11.75 4.37
C PHE A 360 14.37 10.50 5.24
N ALA A 361 13.21 9.85 5.23
CA ALA A 361 12.95 8.68 6.04
C ALA A 361 12.79 7.42 5.18
N ARG A 362 13.32 6.30 5.65
CA ARG A 362 13.10 4.98 5.05
C ARG A 362 11.62 4.55 5.13
N ARG A 363 10.93 4.99 6.18
CA ARG A 363 9.54 4.63 6.48
C ARG A 363 8.60 5.80 6.20
N SER A 364 7.55 5.55 5.43
CA SER A 364 6.48 6.53 5.13
C SER A 364 5.77 7.04 6.39
N VAL A 365 5.54 6.17 7.38
CA VAL A 365 4.92 6.54 8.67
C VAL A 365 5.74 7.55 9.48
N TYR A 366 7.07 7.54 9.34
CA TYR A 366 7.92 8.57 9.96
C TYR A 366 7.68 9.93 9.29
N SER A 367 7.64 9.93 7.95
CA SER A 367 7.40 11.13 7.15
C SER A 367 6.00 11.70 7.36
N HIS A 368 5.00 10.86 7.61
CA HIS A 368 3.63 11.30 7.89
C HIS A 368 3.55 12.32 9.04
N ARG A 369 4.40 12.20 10.07
CA ARG A 369 4.46 13.16 11.20
C ARG A 369 4.79 14.59 10.79
N TYR A 370 5.37 14.78 9.61
CA TYR A 370 5.71 16.08 9.02
C TYR A 370 4.80 16.43 7.84
N ALA A 371 3.95 15.51 7.38
CA ALA A 371 2.98 15.72 6.33
C ALA A 371 1.75 16.43 6.91
N GLN A 372 1.79 17.76 6.94
CA GLN A 372 0.69 18.55 7.52
C GLN A 372 -0.61 18.33 6.74
N LYS A 373 -1.72 18.17 7.48
CA LYS A 373 -3.05 18.02 6.91
C LYS A 373 -3.46 19.32 6.20
N SER A 374 -3.82 19.23 4.93
CA SER A 374 -4.32 20.36 4.15
C SER A 374 -5.80 20.68 4.50
N PRO A 375 -6.32 21.85 4.09
CA PRO A 375 -7.70 22.22 4.36
C PRO A 375 -8.75 21.25 3.82
N ASP A 376 -8.47 20.55 2.72
CA ASP A 376 -9.31 19.47 2.15
C ASP A 376 -9.12 18.12 2.85
N GLY A 377 -8.40 18.10 3.98
CA GLY A 377 -8.17 16.91 4.81
C GLY A 377 -7.14 15.92 4.27
N ALA A 378 -6.41 16.27 3.20
CA ALA A 378 -5.38 15.43 2.61
C ALA A 378 -3.99 15.65 3.25
N HIS A 379 -3.07 14.73 2.97
CA HIS A 379 -1.67 14.78 3.35
C HIS A 379 -0.81 14.57 2.11
N TYR A 380 0.41 15.10 2.15
CA TYR A 380 1.36 15.03 1.05
C TYR A 380 2.71 14.53 1.52
N VAL A 381 3.22 13.51 0.84
CA VAL A 381 4.58 12.98 1.03
C VAL A 381 5.23 12.84 -0.34
N PHE A 382 6.49 13.23 -0.43
CA PHE A 382 7.34 12.89 -1.56
C PHE A 382 7.97 11.52 -1.36
N LEU A 383 7.99 10.70 -2.41
CA LEU A 383 9.00 9.64 -2.55
C LEU A 383 10.12 10.20 -3.43
N SER A 384 11.32 10.29 -2.90
CA SER A 384 12.46 10.96 -3.53
C SER A 384 13.59 9.97 -3.81
N LYS A 385 14.34 10.22 -4.88
CA LYS A 385 15.64 9.58 -5.08
C LYS A 385 16.68 10.35 -4.30
N VAL A 386 17.47 9.68 -3.46
CA VAL A 386 18.46 10.30 -2.58
C VAL A 386 19.78 9.56 -2.72
N LEU A 387 20.86 10.29 -3.00
CA LEU A 387 22.23 9.80 -3.05
C LEU A 387 22.81 9.84 -1.64
N VAL A 388 22.77 8.71 -0.94
CA VAL A 388 23.18 8.64 0.46
C VAL A 388 24.68 8.42 0.64
N GLY A 389 25.34 7.85 -0.38
CA GLY A 389 26.77 7.57 -0.39
C GLY A 389 27.31 6.91 0.88
N LYS A 390 28.52 7.29 1.27
CA LYS A 390 29.11 6.95 2.56
C LYS A 390 28.47 7.83 3.62
N PHE A 391 27.82 7.22 4.61
CA PHE A 391 27.16 7.94 5.68
C PHE A 391 27.87 7.78 7.02
N THR A 392 27.57 8.70 7.94
CA THR A 392 28.07 8.68 9.33
C THR A 392 26.99 9.18 10.30
N LEU A 393 27.18 9.00 11.60
CA LEU A 393 26.23 9.50 12.61
C LEU A 393 26.11 11.03 12.55
N GLY A 394 24.87 11.51 12.44
CA GLY A 394 24.57 12.93 12.46
C GLY A 394 24.64 13.55 13.84
N LYS A 395 24.94 14.86 13.90
CA LYS A 395 24.89 15.67 15.13
C LYS A 395 24.18 17.00 14.86
N PRO A 396 23.53 17.61 15.86
CA PRO A 396 22.61 18.71 15.59
C PRO A 396 23.17 19.96 14.92
N ASN A 397 24.45 20.26 15.18
CA ASN A 397 25.15 21.44 14.71
C ASN A 397 25.90 21.23 13.37
N MET A 398 25.81 20.04 12.77
CA MET A 398 26.47 19.77 11.49
C MET A 398 25.78 20.55 10.37
N ARG A 399 26.55 21.34 9.61
CA ARG A 399 26.09 22.03 8.38
C ARG A 399 26.53 21.33 7.10
N ARG A 400 27.44 20.37 7.24
CA ARG A 400 27.92 19.45 6.23
C ARG A 400 28.39 18.17 6.93
N PRO A 401 28.49 17.03 6.23
CA PRO A 401 29.06 15.83 6.83
C PRO A 401 30.54 16.04 7.22
N PRO A 402 31.05 15.30 8.22
CA PRO A 402 32.46 15.40 8.61
C PRO A 402 33.40 14.83 7.55
N ALA A 403 34.70 15.11 7.68
CA ALA A 403 35.75 14.53 6.83
C ALA A 403 35.93 13.03 7.11
N LEU A 404 36.27 12.25 6.07
CA LEU A 404 36.62 10.83 6.21
C LEU A 404 37.93 10.65 7.00
N CYS A 405 38.89 11.55 6.81
CA CYS A 405 40.15 11.61 7.55
C CYS A 405 40.27 13.01 8.18
N PRO A 406 39.87 13.19 9.46
CA PRO A 406 39.89 14.49 10.14
C PRO A 406 41.26 15.19 10.15
N GLU A 407 42.33 14.43 10.06
CA GLU A 407 43.72 14.90 10.11
C GLU A 407 44.20 15.45 8.76
N ASN A 408 43.50 15.17 7.66
CA ASN A 408 43.85 15.64 6.32
C ASN A 408 42.84 16.72 5.85
N PRO A 409 43.25 18.01 5.74
CA PRO A 409 42.38 19.09 5.27
C PRO A 409 41.85 18.92 3.83
N SER A 410 42.51 18.10 3.01
CA SER A 410 42.09 17.78 1.64
C SER A 410 41.27 16.48 1.54
N SER A 411 40.91 15.88 2.68
CA SER A 411 40.12 14.66 2.72
C SER A 411 38.72 14.87 2.14
N ASP A 412 38.23 13.87 1.41
CA ASP A 412 36.82 13.78 1.04
C ASP A 412 35.93 13.78 2.30
N LEU A 413 34.71 14.29 2.17
CA LEU A 413 33.71 14.22 3.24
C LEU A 413 32.92 12.91 3.15
N TYR A 414 32.25 12.56 4.24
CA TYR A 414 31.06 11.72 4.12
C TYR A 414 30.01 12.39 3.23
N ASP A 415 29.11 11.61 2.66
CA ASP A 415 28.09 12.08 1.73
C ASP A 415 26.78 12.44 2.45
N SER A 416 26.45 11.75 3.54
CA SER A 416 25.23 12.01 4.32
C SER A 416 25.38 11.69 5.80
N CYS A 417 24.41 12.15 6.60
CA CYS A 417 24.32 11.83 8.03
C CYS A 417 23.10 10.94 8.32
N VAL A 418 23.22 10.04 9.30
CA VAL A 418 22.18 9.08 9.69
C VAL A 418 21.92 9.07 11.19
N ASP A 419 20.78 8.51 11.57
CA ASP A 419 20.39 8.28 12.97
C ASP A 419 21.08 7.06 13.61
N SER A 420 21.38 6.04 12.81
CA SER A 420 22.06 4.82 13.24
C SER A 420 22.99 4.30 12.13
N MET A 421 24.16 3.77 12.50
CA MET A 421 25.09 3.16 11.53
C MET A 421 24.67 1.75 11.10
N THR A 422 23.95 1.03 11.96
CA THR A 422 23.62 -0.38 11.75
C THR A 422 22.32 -0.56 10.96
N ASP A 423 21.29 0.23 11.27
CA ASP A 423 20.03 0.26 10.55
C ASP A 423 19.51 1.70 10.42
N PRO A 424 20.03 2.49 9.46
CA PRO A 424 19.60 3.86 9.25
C PRO A 424 18.10 3.96 8.90
N GLN A 425 17.34 4.70 9.71
CA GLN A 425 15.94 5.05 9.37
C GLN A 425 15.84 6.43 8.74
N ILE A 426 16.78 7.32 9.05
CA ILE A 426 16.79 8.72 8.64
C ILE A 426 18.10 8.98 7.92
N PHE A 427 18.01 9.66 6.77
CA PHE A 427 19.14 10.18 6.04
C PHE A 427 19.01 11.70 5.93
N VAL A 428 20.10 12.40 6.23
CA VAL A 428 20.21 13.85 6.11
C VAL A 428 21.26 14.16 5.05
N VAL A 429 20.83 14.83 3.98
CA VAL A 429 21.71 15.32 2.91
C VAL A 429 21.82 16.83 2.97
N PHE A 430 22.97 17.36 2.58
CA PHE A 430 23.33 18.76 2.77
C PHE A 430 23.43 19.54 1.46
N ASP A 431 23.43 18.84 0.32
CA ASP A 431 23.38 19.46 -1.01
C ASP A 431 22.06 19.14 -1.72
N ASN A 432 21.46 20.16 -2.34
CA ASN A 432 20.17 20.01 -3.04
C ASN A 432 20.29 19.11 -4.28
N ASP A 433 21.48 18.94 -4.86
CA ASP A 433 21.70 18.06 -6.02
C ASP A 433 21.88 16.58 -5.65
N GLN A 434 21.96 16.24 -4.36
CA GLN A 434 21.98 14.85 -3.89
C GLN A 434 20.59 14.19 -3.91
N CYS A 435 19.54 14.93 -4.25
CA CYS A 435 18.19 14.39 -4.24
C CYS A 435 17.33 14.91 -5.40
N TYR A 436 16.32 14.12 -5.75
CA TYR A 436 15.31 14.46 -6.74
C TYR A 436 13.91 14.10 -6.19
N PRO A 437 12.96 15.05 -6.09
CA PRO A 437 11.59 14.74 -5.69
C PRO A 437 10.95 13.91 -6.80
N TYR A 438 10.74 12.61 -6.62
CA TYR A 438 10.41 11.74 -7.75
C TYR A 438 8.90 11.58 -7.94
N PHE A 439 8.18 11.27 -6.86
CA PHE A 439 6.72 11.15 -6.86
C PHE A 439 6.11 11.95 -5.71
N ILE A 440 4.92 12.51 -5.95
CA ILE A 440 4.07 13.13 -4.94
C ILE A 440 2.93 12.16 -4.66
N ILE A 441 2.79 11.76 -3.39
CA ILE A 441 1.72 10.88 -2.92
C ILE A 441 0.72 11.76 -2.15
N LYS A 442 -0.48 11.92 -2.70
CA LYS A 442 -1.62 12.54 -2.00
C LYS A 442 -2.45 11.44 -1.36
N TYR A 443 -2.70 11.53 -0.07
CA TYR A 443 -3.45 10.51 0.68
C TYR A 443 -4.29 11.16 1.78
N LYS A 444 -5.24 10.43 2.36
CA LYS A 444 -6.03 10.88 3.49
C LYS A 444 -6.21 9.76 4.52
N GLU A 445 -6.57 10.15 5.73
CA GLU A 445 -7.07 9.21 6.73
C GLU A 445 -8.47 8.71 6.31
N ILE A 446 -8.73 7.43 6.54
CA ILE A 446 -10.02 6.80 6.27
C ILE A 446 -10.97 7.12 7.41
N GLU A 447 -12.17 7.61 7.08
CA GLU A 447 -13.21 7.86 8.07
C GLU A 447 -13.72 6.54 8.66
N GLU A 448 -13.90 6.50 9.98
CA GLU A 448 -14.36 5.28 10.66
C GLU A 448 -15.83 4.96 10.40
N ASN A 449 -16.61 5.94 9.93
CA ASN A 449 -18.04 5.81 9.65
C ASN A 449 -18.24 5.52 8.16
N ILE A 450 -18.58 4.28 7.81
CA ILE A 450 -18.84 3.92 6.41
C ILE A 450 -20.32 4.10 6.11
N THR A 451 -20.65 4.99 5.17
CA THR A 451 -22.01 5.09 4.65
C THR A 451 -22.26 3.95 3.69
N VAL A 452 -23.22 3.09 4.00
CA VAL A 452 -23.51 1.87 3.23
C VAL A 452 -24.88 1.89 2.55
N LEU A 453 -25.78 2.83 2.91
CA LEU A 453 -27.07 3.12 2.25
C LEU A 453 -27.57 4.54 2.56
#